data_AF-A0A7W9TPY8-F1
#
_entry.id   AF-A0A7W9TPY8-F1
#
_cell.length_a   1.000
_cell.length_b   1.000
_cell.length_c   1.000
_cell.angle_alpha   90.00
_cell.angle_beta   90.00
_cell.angle_gamma   90.00
#
_symmetry.space_group_name_H-M   'P 1'
#
loop_
_entity.id
_entity.type
_entity.pdbx_description
1 polymer ?
#
loop_
_entity_poly.entity_id
_entity_poly.type
_entity_poly.pdbx_seq_one_letter_code
_entity_poly.pdbx_strand_id
1 'polypeptide(L)'
;MMRTTAAALCAAGLLLAACSDPRPDAAALERAEALRPADPALAARYERSCIACHAQAASGAPLTGFAPHWTPRLRAGMDALVDHAEHGYQAMPARGLCQDCTRGDLRALTEFMSQTPSEAS
;
A
#
# COMPACT_ATOMS: atom_id res chain seq x y z
N MET A 1 45.09 31.99 -42.59
CA MET A 1 43.81 31.46 -43.12
C MET A 1 42.83 31.37 -41.96
N MET A 2 41.61 31.82 -42.19
CA MET A 2 40.59 32.18 -41.20
C MET A 2 39.61 31.02 -41.00
N ARG A 3 39.15 30.77 -39.76
CA ARG A 3 37.73 30.55 -39.32
C ARG A 3 37.56 29.58 -38.13
N THR A 4 37.30 30.19 -36.97
CA THR A 4 36.21 29.91 -36.00
C THR A 4 35.43 28.59 -36.07
N THR A 5 35.34 27.90 -34.93
CA THR A 5 34.08 27.36 -34.40
C THR A 5 34.02 27.55 -32.88
N ALA A 6 33.04 28.35 -32.45
CA ALA A 6 32.55 28.41 -31.09
C ALA A 6 31.51 27.31 -30.90
N ALA A 7 31.44 26.72 -29.70
CA ALA A 7 30.20 26.50 -28.96
C ALA A 7 30.51 25.64 -27.73
N ALA A 8 30.62 26.32 -26.58
CA ALA A 8 30.40 25.70 -25.29
C ALA A 8 28.95 25.17 -25.27
N LEU A 9 28.80 23.85 -25.15
CA LEU A 9 27.53 23.23 -24.77
C LEU A 9 27.70 22.69 -23.34
N CYS A 10 27.35 23.56 -22.39
CA CYS A 10 26.93 23.17 -21.06
C CYS A 10 25.73 22.24 -21.18
N ALA A 11 25.92 20.93 -21.07
CA ALA A 11 24.84 20.01 -20.74
C ALA A 11 24.85 19.80 -19.22
N ALA A 12 24.39 20.83 -18.50
CA ALA A 12 23.86 20.64 -17.16
C ALA A 12 22.57 19.82 -17.31
N GLY A 13 22.72 18.49 -17.34
CA GLY A 13 21.62 17.55 -17.35
C GLY A 13 20.93 17.58 -16.00
N LEU A 14 19.89 18.41 -15.92
CA LEU A 14 18.82 18.45 -14.94
C LEU A 14 18.63 17.12 -14.18
N LEU A 15 18.93 17.16 -12.87
CA LEU A 15 18.38 16.26 -11.87
C LEU A 15 16.86 16.51 -11.74
N LEU A 16 16.08 16.02 -12.70
CA LEU A 16 14.64 15.84 -12.50
C LEU A 16 14.45 14.54 -11.73
N ALA A 17 14.71 14.60 -10.41
CA ALA A 17 14.12 13.66 -9.47
C ALA A 17 12.60 13.91 -9.49
N ALA A 18 11.93 13.34 -10.49
CA ALA A 18 10.50 13.34 -10.58
C ALA A 18 9.95 12.67 -9.31
N CYS A 19 8.96 13.28 -8.69
CA CYS A 19 8.16 12.70 -7.62
C CYS A 19 7.44 11.45 -8.16
N SER A 20 8.14 10.33 -8.28
CA SER A 20 7.50 9.04 -8.57
C SER A 20 6.94 8.52 -7.25
N ASP A 21 5.62 8.52 -7.10
CA ASP A 21 4.98 7.73 -6.06
C ASP A 21 5.54 6.30 -6.16
N PRO A 22 6.03 5.74 -5.04
CA PRO A 22 6.64 4.41 -5.04
C PRO A 22 5.60 3.38 -5.47
N ARG A 23 5.75 2.90 -6.71
CA ARG A 23 4.96 1.79 -7.25
C ARG A 23 5.52 0.46 -6.71
N PRO A 24 4.67 -0.51 -6.35
CA PRO A 24 5.15 -1.83 -5.96
C PRO A 24 5.88 -2.50 -7.13
N ASP A 25 7.04 -3.08 -6.85
CA ASP A 25 7.75 -3.96 -7.78
C ASP A 25 7.18 -5.39 -7.73
N ALA A 26 7.65 -6.27 -8.62
CA ALA A 26 7.17 -7.66 -8.68
C ALA A 26 7.32 -8.40 -7.34
N ALA A 27 8.42 -8.16 -6.61
CA ALA A 27 8.65 -8.79 -5.31
C ALA A 27 7.65 -8.30 -4.25
N ALA A 28 7.26 -7.02 -4.28
CA ALA A 28 6.22 -6.50 -3.39
C ALA A 28 4.84 -7.12 -3.68
N LEU A 29 4.51 -7.34 -4.96
CA LEU A 29 3.28 -8.01 -5.36
C LEU A 29 3.24 -9.45 -4.86
N GLU A 30 4.30 -10.21 -5.13
CA GLU A 30 4.43 -11.61 -4.69
C GLU A 30 4.30 -11.73 -3.16
N ARG A 31 4.96 -10.82 -2.40
CA ARG A 31 4.82 -10.80 -0.94
C ARG A 31 3.39 -10.53 -0.49
N ALA A 32 2.72 -9.55 -1.08
CA ALA A 32 1.36 -9.20 -0.69
C ALA A 32 0.36 -10.34 -0.94
N GLU A 33 0.55 -11.10 -2.02
CA GLU A 33 -0.23 -12.29 -2.33
C GLU A 33 0.01 -13.42 -1.32
N ALA A 34 1.23 -13.56 -0.81
CA ALA A 34 1.62 -14.60 0.15
C ALA A 34 1.28 -14.28 1.62
N LEU A 35 1.24 -13.00 2.01
CA LEU A 35 1.06 -12.59 3.40
C LEU A 35 -0.30 -13.00 3.98
N ARG A 36 -0.29 -13.63 5.16
CA ARG A 36 -1.50 -13.94 5.96
C ARG A 36 -1.28 -13.57 7.43
N PRO A 37 -2.35 -13.19 8.16
CA PRO A 37 -2.30 -13.12 9.61
C PRO A 37 -1.86 -14.46 10.23
N ALA A 38 -1.12 -14.40 11.34
CA ALA A 38 -0.71 -15.61 12.07
C ALA A 38 -1.89 -16.29 12.78
N ASP A 39 -2.88 -15.51 13.24
CA ASP A 39 -4.11 -16.06 13.81
C ASP A 39 -4.99 -16.68 12.71
N PRO A 40 -5.35 -17.98 12.80
CA PRO A 40 -6.11 -18.66 11.75
C PRO A 40 -7.50 -18.09 11.50
N ALA A 41 -8.19 -17.60 12.55
CA ALA A 41 -9.52 -17.04 12.40
C ALA A 41 -9.44 -15.71 11.64
N LEU A 42 -8.47 -14.86 11.99
CA LEU A 42 -8.19 -13.60 11.30
C LEU A 42 -7.73 -13.85 9.86
N ALA A 43 -6.89 -14.86 9.62
CA ALA A 43 -6.46 -15.26 8.28
C ALA A 43 -7.64 -15.65 7.39
N ALA A 44 -8.58 -16.46 7.90
CA ALA A 44 -9.79 -16.80 7.17
C ALA A 44 -10.66 -15.57 6.84
N ARG A 45 -10.61 -14.49 7.64
CA ARG A 45 -11.31 -13.22 7.34
C ARG A 45 -10.61 -12.44 6.25
N TYR A 46 -9.29 -12.31 6.37
CA TYR A 46 -8.47 -11.65 5.37
C TYR A 46 -8.64 -12.31 4.00
N GLU A 47 -8.61 -13.64 3.95
CA GLU A 47 -8.68 -14.42 2.70
C GLU A 47 -10.03 -14.33 2.00
N ARG A 48 -11.14 -14.38 2.75
CA ARG A 48 -12.48 -14.35 2.13
C ARG A 48 -12.94 -12.94 1.73
N SER A 49 -12.27 -11.90 2.22
CA SER A 49 -12.75 -10.52 2.11
C SER A 49 -11.67 -9.54 1.65
N CYS A 50 -10.64 -9.30 2.46
CA CYS A 50 -9.70 -8.20 2.26
C CYS A 50 -8.72 -8.44 1.10
N ILE A 51 -8.21 -9.66 0.99
CA ILE A 51 -7.15 -10.01 0.02
C ILE A 51 -7.58 -9.78 -1.43
N ALA A 52 -8.87 -9.90 -1.72
CA ALA A 52 -9.44 -9.69 -3.04
C ALA A 52 -9.17 -8.29 -3.59
N CYS A 53 -8.82 -7.31 -2.75
CA CYS A 53 -8.35 -6.01 -3.22
C CYS A 53 -6.93 -5.72 -2.71
N HIS A 54 -6.64 -6.03 -1.45
CA HIS A 54 -5.39 -5.63 -0.81
C HIS A 54 -4.15 -6.47 -1.17
N ALA A 55 -4.30 -7.53 -1.97
CA ALA A 55 -3.16 -8.18 -2.64
C ALA A 55 -3.11 -7.93 -4.16
N GLN A 56 -4.06 -7.17 -4.72
CA GLN A 56 -4.16 -6.95 -6.16
C GLN A 56 -3.85 -5.50 -6.53
N ALA A 57 -2.70 -5.25 -7.15
CA ALA A 57 -2.31 -3.90 -7.56
C ALA A 57 -3.30 -3.22 -8.51
N ALA A 58 -3.97 -4.00 -9.37
CA ALA A 58 -4.97 -3.48 -10.30
C ALA A 58 -6.23 -2.93 -9.62
N SER A 59 -6.47 -3.26 -8.34
CA SER A 59 -7.63 -2.76 -7.58
C SER A 59 -7.49 -1.29 -7.15
N GLY A 60 -6.26 -0.76 -7.11
CA GLY A 60 -5.95 0.55 -6.53
C GLY A 60 -6.01 0.60 -5.00
N ALA A 61 -6.31 -0.51 -4.32
CA ALA A 61 -6.27 -0.60 -2.86
C ALA A 61 -4.81 -0.57 -2.34
N PRO A 62 -4.57 -0.09 -1.10
CA PRO A 62 -3.24 -0.16 -0.51
C PRO A 62 -2.81 -1.62 -0.30
N LEU A 63 -1.81 -2.03 -1.08
CA LEU A 63 -1.20 -3.36 -1.03
C LEU A 63 -0.71 -3.75 0.38
N THR A 64 -1.17 -4.88 0.90
CA THR A 64 -0.76 -5.50 2.17
C THR A 64 0.75 -5.59 2.26
N GLY A 65 1.34 -5.12 3.36
CA GLY A 65 2.78 -5.21 3.59
C GLY A 65 3.63 -4.19 2.84
N PHE A 66 3.02 -3.31 2.03
CA PHE A 66 3.75 -2.32 1.24
C PHE A 66 3.76 -0.95 1.93
N ALA A 67 4.82 -0.71 2.72
CA ALA A 67 5.02 0.50 3.52
C ALA A 67 4.65 1.81 2.80
N PRO A 68 5.02 2.00 1.51
CA PRO A 68 4.76 3.26 0.86
C PRO A 68 3.27 3.55 0.60
N HIS A 69 2.42 2.52 0.50
CA HIS A 69 0.97 2.71 0.47
C HIS A 69 0.39 3.05 1.85
N TRP A 70 0.92 2.46 2.92
CA TRP A 70 0.35 2.55 4.26
C TRP A 70 0.82 3.76 5.05
N THR A 71 2.09 4.16 4.91
CA THR A 71 2.67 5.32 5.61
C THR A 71 1.80 6.59 5.52
N PRO A 72 1.31 7.02 4.34
CA PRO A 72 0.45 8.21 4.27
C PRO A 72 -0.92 8.03 4.92
N ARG A 73 -1.45 6.80 4.95
CA ARG A 73 -2.76 6.48 5.52
C ARG A 73 -2.69 6.41 7.05
N LEU A 74 -1.61 5.83 7.58
CA LEU A 74 -1.36 5.74 9.02
C LEU A 74 -1.28 7.11 9.71
N ARG A 75 -0.98 8.19 8.98
CA ARG A 75 -1.05 9.57 9.51
C ARG A 75 -2.45 10.00 9.95
N ALA A 76 -3.51 9.38 9.44
CA ALA A 76 -4.87 9.63 9.92
C ALA A 76 -5.15 9.00 11.29
N GLY A 77 -4.28 8.09 11.75
CA GLY A 77 -4.47 7.29 12.96
C GLY A 77 -5.30 6.03 12.72
N MET A 78 -5.04 5.01 13.54
CA MET A 78 -5.67 3.68 13.36
C MET A 78 -7.18 3.73 13.53
N ASP A 79 -7.70 4.53 14.47
CA ASP A 79 -9.15 4.64 14.71
C ASP A 79 -9.89 5.19 13.49
N ALA A 80 -9.32 6.18 12.81
CA ALA A 80 -9.87 6.70 11.56
C ALA A 80 -9.85 5.62 10.48
N LEU A 81 -8.76 4.86 10.32
CA LEU A 81 -8.70 3.77 9.33
C LEU A 81 -9.74 2.68 9.61
N VAL A 82 -9.96 2.35 10.89
CA VAL A 82 -10.99 1.39 11.30
C VAL A 82 -12.39 1.94 11.05
N ASP A 83 -12.66 3.23 11.27
CA ASP A 83 -13.93 3.87 10.90
C ASP A 83 -14.21 3.79 9.39
N HIS A 84 -13.19 4.06 8.57
CA HIS A 84 -13.27 3.89 7.12
C HIS A 84 -13.52 2.43 6.74
N ALA A 85 -12.89 1.47 7.44
CA ALA A 85 -13.14 0.06 7.23
C ALA A 85 -14.55 -0.36 7.62
N GLU A 86 -15.08 0.16 8.73
CA GLU A 86 -16.40 -0.18 9.22
C GLU A 86 -17.51 0.37 8.32
N HIS A 87 -17.40 1.63 7.91
CA HIS A 87 -18.45 2.33 7.17
C HIS A 87 -18.26 2.36 5.65
N GLY A 88 -17.09 1.94 5.16
CA GLY A 88 -16.70 2.07 3.77
C GLY A 88 -16.08 3.45 3.48
N TYR A 89 -15.18 3.49 2.51
CA TYR A 89 -14.47 4.71 2.14
C TYR A 89 -13.98 4.65 0.70
N GLN A 90 -14.31 5.68 -0.08
CA GLN A 90 -14.04 5.72 -1.53
C GLN A 90 -14.59 4.45 -2.21
N ALA A 91 -13.72 3.69 -2.88
CA ALA A 91 -14.09 2.44 -3.55
C ALA A 91 -14.15 1.23 -2.61
N MET A 92 -13.73 1.36 -1.34
CA MET A 92 -13.75 0.27 -0.37
C MET A 92 -15.15 0.10 0.23
N PRO A 93 -15.82 -1.05 0.07
CA PRO A 93 -17.14 -1.28 0.64
C PRO A 93 -17.13 -1.29 2.17
N ALA A 94 -18.28 -1.02 2.78
CA ALA A 94 -18.45 -1.17 4.22
C ALA A 94 -18.03 -2.57 4.71
N ARG A 95 -17.31 -2.59 5.83
CA ARG A 95 -16.66 -3.76 6.44
C ARG A 95 -15.70 -4.52 5.52
N GLY A 96 -15.28 -3.94 4.40
CA GLY A 96 -14.42 -4.61 3.42
C GLY A 96 -14.99 -5.94 2.92
N LEU A 97 -16.32 -6.05 2.81
CA LEU A 97 -17.06 -7.30 2.50
C LEU A 97 -17.01 -8.40 3.58
N CYS A 98 -16.47 -8.11 4.77
CA CYS A 98 -16.49 -9.03 5.91
C CYS A 98 -17.71 -8.75 6.80
N GLN A 99 -18.85 -9.37 6.48
CA GLN A 99 -20.12 -9.07 7.14
C GLN A 99 -20.15 -9.44 8.63
N ASP A 100 -19.35 -10.42 9.02
CA ASP A 100 -19.21 -10.93 10.39
C ASP A 100 -18.02 -10.32 11.15
N CYS A 101 -17.27 -9.40 10.54
CA CYS A 101 -16.17 -8.72 11.22
C CYS A 101 -16.71 -7.74 12.28
N THR A 102 -16.22 -7.90 13.51
CA THR A 102 -16.33 -6.88 14.54
C THR A 102 -15.37 -5.74 14.26
N ARG A 103 -15.57 -4.59 14.90
CA ARG A 103 -14.61 -3.49 14.86
C ARG A 103 -13.21 -3.91 15.34
N GLY A 104 -13.12 -4.86 16.26
CA GLY A 104 -11.85 -5.47 16.70
C GLY A 104 -11.17 -6.28 15.58
N ASP A 105 -11.94 -7.08 14.83
CA ASP A 105 -11.42 -7.81 13.67
C ASP A 105 -10.92 -6.83 12.60
N LEU A 106 -11.68 -5.76 12.32
CA LEU A 106 -11.29 -4.73 11.35
C LEU A 106 -10.00 -4.01 11.76
N ARG A 107 -9.82 -3.74 13.06
CA ARG A 107 -8.55 -3.21 13.59
C ARG A 107 -7.40 -4.17 13.33
N ALA A 108 -7.53 -5.42 13.75
CA ALA A 108 -6.46 -6.40 13.61
C ALA A 108 -6.10 -6.67 12.14
N LEU A 109 -7.08 -6.69 11.24
CA LEU A 109 -6.87 -6.78 9.80
C LEU A 109 -6.14 -5.54 9.25
N THR A 110 -6.52 -4.34 9.70
CA THR A 110 -5.87 -3.09 9.26
C THR A 110 -4.43 -3.03 9.74
N GLU A 111 -4.17 -3.39 10.99
CA GLU A 111 -2.82 -3.52 11.56
C GLU A 111 -1.99 -4.49 10.74
N PHE A 112 -2.48 -5.72 10.54
CA PHE A 112 -1.82 -6.72 9.71
C PHE A 112 -1.48 -6.20 8.31
N MET A 113 -2.42 -5.59 7.60
CA MET A 113 -2.16 -5.09 6.24
C MET A 113 -1.16 -3.94 6.21
N SER A 114 -1.12 -3.13 7.25
CA SER A 114 -0.25 -1.95 7.36
C SER A 114 1.17 -2.22 7.87
N GLN A 115 1.40 -3.38 8.50
CA GLN A 115 2.71 -3.77 9.01
C GLN A 115 3.69 -4.09 7.87
N THR A 116 4.98 -3.88 8.13
CA THR A 116 6.05 -4.27 7.20
C THR A 116 6.99 -5.25 7.89
N PRO A 117 7.70 -6.14 7.14
CA PRO A 117 8.48 -7.21 7.75
C PRO A 117 9.56 -6.79 8.76
N SER A 118 10.02 -5.52 8.80
CA SER A 118 10.99 -5.09 9.81
C SER A 118 10.39 -4.82 11.20
N GLU A 119 9.06 -4.75 11.30
CA GLU A 119 8.32 -4.46 12.55
C GLU A 119 7.71 -5.74 13.15
N ALA A 120 7.86 -6.88 12.49
CA ALA A 120 7.33 -8.18 12.92
C ALA A 120 8.39 -9.04 13.65
N SER A 121 9.28 -8.40 14.43
CA SER A 121 10.33 -9.03 15.24
C SER A 121 10.08 -8.80 16.72
#